data_AF-A0A518H468-F1
#
_entry.id   AF-A0A518H468-F1
#
_cell.length_a   1.000
_cell.length_b   1.000
_cell.length_c   1.000
_cell.angle_alpha   90.00
_cell.angle_beta   90.00
_cell.angle_gamma   90.00
#
_symmetry.space_group_name_H-M   'P 1'
#
loop_
_entity.id
_entity.type
_entity.pdbx_description
1 polymer ?
#
loop_
_entity_poly.entity_id
_entity_poly.type
_entity_poly.pdbx_seq_one_letter_code
_entity_poly.pdbx_strand_id
1 'polypeptide(L)'
;MLRKQIIKPQSEPPAPKPGEIDIAAVATVLVTSEDPGHPIDLAFDEHRGPGGTRWVAGEPGEQAVILAFDSPHAIRRVVLEVEEPEVARTQELQLAASTDGGQTYRELLRQEFNFSPQGSTFEREDWAVQAEGVTHLRLAIKPDKGGTPYRATITSLALR
;
A
#
# COMPACT_ATOMS: atom_id res chain seq x y z
N MET A 1 -38.50 -18.17 25.69
CA MET A 1 -37.05 -18.22 25.42
C MET A 1 -36.59 -16.85 24.94
N LEU A 2 -35.46 -16.36 25.44
CA LEU A 2 -34.96 -15.03 25.14
C LEU A 2 -34.17 -15.05 23.81
N ARG A 3 -34.56 -14.21 22.85
CA ARG A 3 -33.73 -13.92 21.66
C ARG A 3 -32.74 -12.83 22.05
N LYS A 4 -31.44 -13.16 22.03
CA LYS A 4 -30.35 -12.20 22.23
C LYS A 4 -29.48 -12.16 20.98
N GLN A 5 -28.96 -10.97 20.68
CA GLN A 5 -27.95 -10.75 19.65
C GLN A 5 -26.80 -9.99 20.31
N ILE A 6 -25.57 -10.49 20.15
CA ILE A 6 -24.37 -9.88 20.73
C ILE A 6 -23.93 -8.77 19.78
N ILE A 7 -23.98 -7.53 20.24
CA ILE A 7 -23.38 -6.39 19.54
C ILE A 7 -21.88 -6.46 19.81
N LYS A 8 -21.08 -6.72 18.78
CA LYS A 8 -19.63 -6.54 18.88
C LYS A 8 -19.36 -5.03 18.87
N PRO A 9 -18.54 -4.50 19.79
CA PRO A 9 -18.07 -3.13 19.64
C PRO A 9 -17.36 -3.03 18.29
N GLN A 10 -17.82 -2.11 17.46
CA GLN A 10 -17.13 -1.75 16.23
C GLN A 10 -15.82 -1.10 16.68
N SER A 11 -14.69 -1.75 16.43
CA SER A 11 -13.39 -1.10 16.59
C SER A 11 -13.39 0.07 15.62
N GLU A 12 -13.38 1.30 16.15
CA GLU A 12 -13.13 2.47 15.31
C GLU A 12 -11.76 2.26 14.66
N PRO A 13 -11.65 2.45 13.34
CA PRO A 13 -10.35 2.43 12.70
C PRO A 13 -9.47 3.48 13.41
N PRO A 14 -8.19 3.16 13.63
CA PRO A 14 -7.28 4.07 14.29
C PRO A 14 -7.28 5.43 13.59
N ALA A 15 -7.32 6.51 14.39
CA ALA A 15 -7.31 7.85 13.84
C ALA A 15 -5.98 8.10 13.09
N PRO A 16 -6.01 8.71 11.90
CA PRO A 16 -4.79 9.05 11.18
C PRO A 16 -3.91 9.95 12.05
N LYS A 17 -2.58 9.80 11.89
CA LYS A 17 -1.63 10.71 12.54
C LYS A 17 -1.87 12.14 12.04
N PRO A 18 -1.60 13.19 12.84
CA PRO A 18 -1.83 14.57 12.42
C PRO A 18 -1.18 14.88 11.06
N GLY A 19 -2.00 15.23 10.08
CA GLY A 19 -1.58 15.56 8.71
C GLY A 19 -1.51 14.37 7.74
N GLU A 20 -1.84 13.15 8.16
CA GLU A 20 -2.04 12.02 7.25
C GLU A 20 -3.47 11.99 6.71
N ILE A 21 -3.61 11.59 5.45
CA ILE A 21 -4.91 11.40 4.80
C ILE A 21 -5.52 10.10 5.32
N ASP A 22 -6.76 10.18 5.83
CA ASP A 22 -7.55 9.00 6.23
C ASP A 22 -8.05 8.24 5.00
N ILE A 23 -7.23 7.33 4.48
CA ILE A 23 -7.52 6.59 3.24
C ILE A 23 -8.86 5.87 3.32
N ALA A 24 -9.18 5.26 4.47
CA ALA A 24 -10.43 4.53 4.65
C ALA A 24 -11.67 5.43 4.58
N ALA A 25 -11.52 6.73 4.89
CA ALA A 25 -12.61 7.69 4.85
C ALA A 25 -12.75 8.43 3.51
N VAL A 26 -11.73 8.43 2.65
CA VAL A 26 -11.71 9.28 1.43
C VAL A 26 -11.38 8.56 0.13
N ALA A 27 -11.09 7.26 0.17
CA ALA A 27 -10.72 6.50 -1.02
C ALA A 27 -11.23 5.06 -0.99
N THR A 28 -11.55 4.55 -2.17
CA THR A 28 -11.67 3.12 -2.42
C THR A 28 -10.30 2.56 -2.80
N VAL A 29 -9.85 1.51 -2.12
CA VAL A 29 -8.59 0.82 -2.46
C VAL A 29 -8.88 -0.34 -3.40
N LEU A 30 -8.23 -0.34 -4.56
CA LEU A 30 -8.32 -1.41 -5.55
C LEU A 30 -7.01 -2.18 -5.57
N VAL A 31 -7.09 -3.50 -5.50
CA VAL A 31 -5.93 -4.40 -5.60
C VAL A 31 -6.10 -5.37 -6.74
N THR A 32 -5.00 -5.74 -7.39
CA THR A 32 -5.00 -6.80 -8.40
C THR A 32 -5.41 -8.14 -7.79
N SER A 33 -4.88 -8.46 -6.62
CA SER A 33 -5.21 -9.67 -5.85
C SER A 33 -4.82 -9.47 -4.38
N GLU A 34 -5.38 -10.29 -3.49
CA GLU A 34 -4.97 -10.32 -2.08
C GLU A 34 -5.07 -11.72 -1.49
N ASP A 35 -4.20 -12.02 -0.52
CA ASP A 35 -4.33 -13.18 0.34
C ASP A 35 -5.37 -12.87 1.44
N PRO A 36 -6.40 -13.72 1.64
CA PRO A 36 -7.41 -13.49 2.68
C PRO A 36 -6.87 -13.39 4.12
N GLY A 37 -5.69 -13.97 4.39
CA GLY A 37 -5.00 -13.83 5.68
C GLY A 37 -4.18 -12.54 5.81
N HIS A 38 -3.94 -11.86 4.69
CA HIS A 38 -3.15 -10.64 4.59
C HIS A 38 -3.82 -9.61 3.65
N PRO A 39 -5.04 -9.15 3.99
CA PRO A 39 -5.82 -8.26 3.14
C PRO A 39 -5.21 -6.86 3.07
N ILE A 40 -5.67 -6.07 2.10
CA ILE A 40 -5.13 -4.73 1.85
C ILE A 40 -5.28 -3.76 3.03
N ASP A 41 -6.30 -3.96 3.87
CA ASP A 41 -6.55 -3.19 5.09
C ASP A 41 -5.32 -3.15 6.01
N LEU A 42 -4.53 -4.23 6.04
CA LEU A 42 -3.33 -4.34 6.88
C LEU A 42 -2.21 -3.40 6.45
N ALA A 43 -2.20 -2.89 5.22
CA ALA A 43 -1.24 -1.88 4.78
C ALA A 43 -1.60 -0.45 5.26
N PHE A 44 -2.80 -0.25 5.81
CA PHE A 44 -3.32 1.04 6.26
C PHE A 44 -3.58 1.08 7.77
N ASP A 45 -3.25 0.03 8.51
CA ASP A 45 -3.42 -0.01 9.95
C ASP A 45 -2.24 0.67 10.71
N GLU A 46 -2.26 0.54 12.03
CA GLU A 46 -1.23 1.12 12.91
C GLU A 46 -0.01 0.22 13.12
N HIS A 47 -0.02 -1.05 12.68
CA HIS A 47 1.06 -2.01 12.93
C HIS A 47 2.16 -1.91 11.87
N ARG A 48 2.85 -0.77 11.91
CA ARG A 48 3.90 -0.39 10.96
C ARG A 48 5.30 -0.81 11.41
N GLY A 49 6.26 -0.74 10.49
CA GLY A 49 7.67 -1.09 10.72
C GLY A 49 7.98 -2.59 10.59
N PRO A 50 9.23 -3.00 10.89
CA PRO A 50 9.66 -4.40 10.77
C PRO A 50 8.80 -5.35 11.60
N GLY A 51 8.37 -6.47 11.01
CA GLY A 51 7.46 -7.43 11.63
C GLY A 51 6.01 -6.94 11.79
N GLY A 52 5.66 -5.79 11.21
CA GLY A 52 4.31 -5.27 11.15
C GLY A 52 3.35 -6.16 10.36
N THR A 53 2.06 -5.88 10.46
CA THR A 53 1.10 -6.49 9.55
C THR A 53 1.34 -5.99 8.13
N ARG A 54 0.87 -6.74 7.15
CA ARG A 54 1.15 -6.44 5.75
C ARG A 54 0.06 -6.98 4.85
N TRP A 55 -0.15 -6.28 3.75
CA TRP A 55 -0.82 -6.84 2.59
C TRP A 55 0.11 -7.82 1.86
N VAL A 56 -0.46 -8.93 1.39
CA VAL A 56 0.22 -9.89 0.52
C VAL A 56 -0.66 -10.14 -0.70
N ALA A 57 -0.06 -10.10 -1.89
CA ALA A 57 -0.76 -10.41 -3.13
C ALA A 57 -1.28 -11.86 -3.16
N GLY A 58 -2.54 -12.02 -3.57
CA GLY A 58 -3.23 -13.30 -3.71
C GLY A 58 -2.74 -14.15 -4.89
N GLU A 59 -2.07 -13.54 -5.86
CA GLU A 59 -1.39 -14.20 -6.97
C GLU A 59 0.09 -13.76 -7.09
N PRO A 60 0.98 -14.63 -7.61
CA PRO A 60 2.35 -14.24 -7.90
C PRO A 60 2.45 -13.35 -9.16
N GLY A 61 3.54 -12.59 -9.27
CA GLY A 61 3.82 -11.73 -10.42
C GLY A 61 3.52 -10.25 -10.16
N GLU A 62 3.47 -9.44 -11.22
CA GLU A 62 3.24 -7.99 -11.10
C GLU A 62 1.85 -7.69 -10.52
N GLN A 63 1.79 -6.73 -9.60
CA GLN A 63 0.58 -6.35 -8.89
C GLN A 63 0.42 -4.84 -8.89
N ALA A 64 -0.81 -4.38 -8.72
CA ALA A 64 -1.12 -2.98 -8.50
C ALA A 64 -1.97 -2.79 -7.25
N VAL A 65 -1.68 -1.72 -6.51
CA VAL A 65 -2.55 -1.11 -5.51
C VAL A 65 -2.91 0.28 -6.00
N ILE A 66 -4.20 0.60 -6.05
CA ILE A 66 -4.71 1.89 -6.52
C ILE A 66 -5.59 2.50 -5.44
N LEU A 67 -5.29 3.73 -5.06
CA LEU A 67 -6.16 4.56 -4.23
C LEU A 67 -7.02 5.41 -5.15
N ALA A 68 -8.30 5.09 -5.25
CA ALA A 68 -9.29 5.87 -6.00
C ALA A 68 -10.02 6.81 -5.04
N PHE A 69 -9.68 8.09 -5.06
CA PHE A 69 -10.24 9.07 -4.13
C PHE A 69 -11.66 9.49 -4.52
N ASP A 70 -12.53 9.65 -3.53
CA ASP A 70 -13.93 10.09 -3.73
C ASP A 70 -14.01 11.54 -4.26
N SER A 71 -13.00 12.34 -3.96
CA SER A 71 -12.77 13.67 -4.51
C SER A 71 -11.28 13.88 -4.79
N PRO A 72 -10.88 14.80 -5.70
CA PRO A 72 -9.46 15.07 -5.93
C PRO A 72 -8.71 15.51 -4.67
N HIS A 73 -7.54 14.95 -4.42
CA HIS A 73 -6.68 15.27 -3.28
C HIS A 73 -5.33 15.86 -3.72
N ALA A 74 -4.77 16.75 -2.90
CA ALA A 74 -3.36 17.13 -3.02
C ALA A 74 -2.51 16.14 -2.22
N ILE A 75 -1.45 15.62 -2.83
CA ILE A 75 -0.52 14.67 -2.21
C ILE A 75 0.86 15.30 -2.20
N ARG A 76 1.37 15.60 -1.01
CA ARG A 76 2.68 16.21 -0.77
C ARG A 76 3.73 15.17 -0.46
N ARG A 77 3.36 14.14 0.30
CA ARG A 77 4.26 13.07 0.70
C ARG A 77 3.63 11.69 0.57
N VAL A 78 4.48 10.72 0.27
CA VAL A 78 4.15 9.30 0.27
C VAL A 78 5.18 8.59 1.12
N VAL A 79 4.70 7.90 2.17
CA VAL A 79 5.52 7.06 3.03
C VAL A 79 5.18 5.60 2.74
N LEU A 80 6.18 4.83 2.33
CA LEU A 80 6.03 3.42 1.99
C LEU A 80 6.98 2.58 2.84
N GLU A 81 6.47 1.49 3.39
CA GLU A 81 7.26 0.47 4.08
C GLU A 81 7.05 -0.89 3.41
N VAL A 82 8.15 -1.59 3.16
CA VAL A 82 8.15 -2.92 2.55
C VAL A 82 9.13 -3.80 3.32
N GLU A 83 8.71 -5.03 3.59
CA GLU A 83 9.54 -6.05 4.24
C GLU A 83 9.60 -7.33 3.40
N GLU A 84 10.80 -7.90 3.31
CA GLU A 84 11.11 -9.20 2.74
C GLU A 84 12.21 -9.88 3.58
N PRO A 85 11.82 -10.76 4.51
CA PRO A 85 12.77 -11.42 5.42
C PRO A 85 13.28 -12.76 4.90
N GLU A 86 12.68 -13.35 3.88
CA GLU A 86 12.88 -14.76 3.52
C GLU A 86 13.73 -14.93 2.27
N VAL A 87 13.57 -14.04 1.28
CA VAL A 87 14.13 -14.22 -0.05
C VAL A 87 15.01 -13.05 -0.46
N ALA A 88 16.18 -13.36 -1.03
CA ALA A 88 16.99 -12.35 -1.68
C ALA A 88 16.39 -12.01 -3.06
N ARG A 89 15.91 -10.77 -3.24
CA ARG A 89 15.28 -10.30 -4.48
C ARG A 89 15.44 -8.80 -4.66
N THR A 90 15.35 -8.35 -5.91
CA THR A 90 15.23 -6.93 -6.24
C THR A 90 13.78 -6.64 -6.58
N GLN A 91 13.06 -5.96 -5.70
CA GLN A 91 11.71 -5.50 -5.97
C GLN A 91 11.76 -4.14 -6.67
N GLU A 92 10.96 -3.95 -7.72
CA GLU A 92 10.78 -2.65 -8.38
C GLU A 92 9.37 -2.12 -8.11
N LEU A 93 9.29 -0.84 -7.78
CA LEU A 93 8.06 -0.13 -7.47
C LEU A 93 7.94 1.11 -8.34
N GLN A 94 6.78 1.31 -8.96
CA GLN A 94 6.46 2.50 -9.72
C GLN A 94 5.25 3.19 -9.10
N LEU A 95 5.43 4.43 -8.67
CA LEU A 95 4.34 5.28 -8.21
C LEU A 95 3.89 6.21 -9.35
N ALA A 96 2.59 6.24 -9.61
CA ALA A 96 2.01 7.10 -10.63
C ALA A 96 0.70 7.74 -10.15
N ALA A 97 0.40 8.95 -10.59
CA ALA A 97 -0.87 9.62 -10.30
C ALA A 97 -1.68 9.90 -11.56
N SER A 98 -2.99 9.91 -11.38
CA SER A 98 -3.99 10.32 -12.37
C SER A 98 -4.82 11.47 -11.81
N THR A 99 -5.12 12.44 -12.67
CA THR A 99 -6.01 13.56 -12.38
C THR A 99 -7.32 13.49 -13.19
N ASP A 100 -7.56 12.38 -13.90
CA ASP A 100 -8.63 12.23 -14.90
C ASP A 100 -9.52 11.00 -14.65
N GLY A 101 -9.60 10.57 -13.39
CA GLY A 101 -10.41 9.42 -13.00
C GLY A 101 -9.76 8.08 -13.34
N GLY A 102 -8.44 8.01 -13.36
CA GLY A 102 -7.69 6.77 -13.61
C GLY A 102 -7.57 6.39 -15.09
N GLN A 103 -7.88 7.31 -16.01
CA GLN A 103 -7.75 7.06 -17.45
C GLN A 103 -6.31 7.15 -17.92
N THR A 104 -5.57 8.16 -17.43
CA THR A 104 -4.15 8.31 -17.70
C THR A 104 -3.36 8.44 -16.41
N TYR A 105 -2.16 7.86 -16.41
CA TYR A 105 -1.25 7.88 -15.26
C TYR A 105 0.07 8.51 -15.65
N ARG A 106 0.47 9.54 -14.89
CA ARG A 106 1.80 10.13 -14.96
C ARG A 106 2.67 9.48 -13.89
N GLU A 107 3.80 8.89 -14.30
CA GLU A 107 4.80 8.40 -13.36
C GLU A 107 5.34 9.56 -12.52
N LEU A 108 5.37 9.35 -11.21
CA LEU A 108 5.90 10.27 -10.22
C LEU A 108 7.32 9.87 -9.83
N LEU A 109 7.53 8.57 -9.58
CA LEU A 109 8.84 7.98 -9.30
C LEU A 109 8.85 6.49 -9.59
N ARG A 110 10.06 5.95 -9.70
CA ARG A 110 10.35 4.52 -9.72
C ARG A 110 11.50 4.24 -8.75
N GLN A 111 11.35 3.23 -7.92
CA GLN A 111 12.32 2.84 -6.92
C GLN A 111 12.59 1.34 -7.00
N GLU A 112 13.84 0.95 -6.78
CA GLU A 112 14.25 -0.44 -6.62
C GLU A 112 14.73 -0.69 -5.19
N PHE A 113 14.34 -1.83 -4.64
CA PHE A 113 14.70 -2.28 -3.30
C PHE A 113 15.40 -3.63 -3.40
N ASN A 114 16.57 -3.75 -2.78
CA ASN A 114 17.36 -4.96 -2.78
C ASN A 114 17.26 -5.62 -1.41
N PHE A 115 16.54 -6.73 -1.35
CA PHE A 115 16.34 -7.49 -0.13
C PHE A 115 17.28 -8.69 -0.06
N SER A 116 17.71 -9.03 1.15
CA SER A 116 18.45 -10.24 1.45
C SER A 116 18.26 -10.63 2.92
N PRO A 117 18.01 -11.91 3.26
CA PRO A 117 17.89 -12.36 4.65
C PRO A 117 19.13 -12.10 5.52
N GLN A 118 20.32 -11.95 4.91
CA GLN A 118 21.57 -11.62 5.59
C GLN A 118 21.94 -10.13 5.52
N GLY A 119 21.10 -9.32 4.85
CA GLY A 119 21.34 -7.91 4.58
C GLY A 119 20.14 -7.06 4.99
N SER A 120 19.67 -6.21 4.07
CA SER A 120 18.45 -5.42 4.28
C SER A 120 17.22 -6.31 4.05
N THR A 121 16.36 -6.41 5.05
CA THR A 121 15.07 -7.11 4.94
C THR A 121 13.90 -6.14 4.99
N PHE A 122 14.14 -4.86 5.25
CA PHE A 122 13.11 -3.84 5.46
C PHE A 122 13.56 -2.52 4.85
N GLU A 123 12.67 -1.90 4.08
CA GLU A 123 12.91 -0.61 3.45
C GLU A 123 11.77 0.33 3.78
N ARG A 124 12.14 1.58 4.11
CA ARG A 124 11.20 2.65 4.38
C ARG A 124 11.60 3.89 3.60
N GLU A 125 10.66 4.38 2.82
CA GLU A 125 10.82 5.59 2.02
C GLU A 125 9.83 6.67 2.46
N ASP A 126 10.25 7.93 2.36
CA ASP A 126 9.43 9.13 2.59
C ASP A 126 9.70 10.10 1.43
N TRP A 127 8.90 9.98 0.38
CA TRP A 127 9.07 10.74 -0.85
C TRP A 127 8.26 12.02 -0.82
N ALA A 128 8.88 13.12 -1.26
CA ALA A 128 8.18 14.36 -1.59
C ALA A 128 7.68 14.29 -3.05
N VAL A 129 6.37 14.34 -3.27
CA VAL A 129 5.78 14.02 -4.58
C VAL A 129 4.98 15.17 -5.20
N GLN A 130 4.63 16.19 -4.41
CA GLN A 130 3.97 17.45 -4.84
C GLN A 130 3.01 17.29 -6.05
N ALA A 131 1.98 16.45 -5.89
CA ALA A 131 0.95 16.21 -6.90
C ALA A 131 -0.37 16.88 -6.48
N GLU A 132 -1.02 17.57 -7.42
CA GLU A 132 -2.27 18.30 -7.20
C GLU A 132 -3.44 17.62 -7.93
N GLY A 133 -4.64 17.74 -7.37
CA GLY A 133 -5.86 17.25 -8.03
C GLY A 133 -5.83 15.76 -8.35
N VAL A 134 -5.13 14.97 -7.52
CA VAL A 134 -4.98 13.53 -7.72
C VAL A 134 -6.32 12.86 -7.46
N THR A 135 -6.83 12.18 -8.49
CA THR A 135 -8.03 11.34 -8.41
C THR A 135 -7.67 9.89 -8.16
N HIS A 136 -6.54 9.41 -8.70
CA HIS A 136 -6.04 8.07 -8.44
C HIS A 136 -4.53 8.08 -8.20
N LEU A 137 -4.07 7.37 -7.18
CA LEU A 137 -2.66 7.07 -6.96
C LEU A 137 -2.44 5.57 -7.15
N ARG A 138 -1.56 5.18 -8.06
CA ARG A 138 -1.22 3.79 -8.35
C ARG A 138 0.19 3.48 -7.91
N LEU A 139 0.33 2.41 -7.14
CA LEU A 139 1.59 1.74 -6.86
C LEU A 139 1.62 0.42 -7.64
N ALA A 140 2.41 0.37 -8.70
CA ALA A 140 2.68 -0.86 -9.44
C ALA A 140 3.94 -1.53 -8.87
N ILE A 141 3.86 -2.84 -8.66
CA ILE A 141 4.85 -3.62 -7.93
C ILE A 141 5.28 -4.78 -8.80
N LYS A 142 6.56 -4.79 -9.16
CA LYS A 142 7.21 -5.97 -9.72
C LYS A 142 7.98 -6.65 -8.59
N PRO A 143 7.49 -7.78 -8.06
CA PRO A 143 8.04 -8.37 -6.84
C PRO A 143 9.48 -8.86 -7.04
N ASP A 144 9.86 -9.25 -8.26
CA ASP A 144 11.25 -9.51 -8.61
C ASP A 144 11.55 -8.94 -9.99
N LYS A 145 12.52 -8.03 -10.06
CA LYS A 145 13.00 -7.44 -11.31
C LYS A 145 13.60 -8.52 -12.24
N GLY A 146 14.17 -9.57 -11.65
CA GLY A 146 14.66 -10.76 -12.35
C GLY A 146 13.56 -11.60 -13.01
N GLY A 147 12.28 -11.32 -12.72
CA GLY A 147 11.13 -11.98 -13.34
C GLY A 147 10.66 -13.23 -12.61
N THR A 148 11.25 -13.55 -11.45
CA THR A 148 10.74 -14.64 -10.61
C THR A 148 9.34 -14.26 -10.10
N PRO A 149 8.33 -15.14 -10.25
CA PRO A 149 6.96 -14.81 -9.90
C PRO A 149 6.76 -14.93 -8.37
N TYR A 150 7.41 -14.07 -7.59
CA TYR A 150 7.12 -13.94 -6.16
C TYR A 150 5.81 -13.18 -5.94
N ARG A 151 5.33 -13.17 -4.70
CA ARG A 151 4.17 -12.37 -4.29
C ARG A 151 4.63 -10.99 -3.86
N ALA A 152 3.91 -9.95 -4.28
CA ALA A 152 4.15 -8.61 -3.81
C ALA A 152 3.66 -8.45 -2.37
N THR A 153 4.35 -7.60 -1.61
CA THR A 153 4.01 -7.26 -0.22
C THR A 153 4.13 -5.76 0.00
N ILE A 154 3.29 -5.22 0.88
CA ILE A 154 3.39 -3.86 1.41
C ILE A 154 3.11 -3.93 2.91
N THR A 155 4.02 -3.41 3.71
CA THR A 155 3.85 -3.32 5.17
C THR A 155 3.02 -2.10 5.53
N SER A 156 3.34 -0.92 4.98
CA SER A 156 2.45 0.24 5.14
C SER A 156 2.53 1.24 4.00
N LEU A 157 1.41 1.94 3.75
CA LEU A 157 1.32 3.07 2.83
C LEU A 157 0.58 4.24 3.51
N ALA A 158 1.22 5.41 3.58
CA ALA A 158 0.58 6.64 4.07
C ALA A 158 0.82 7.83 3.15
N LEU A 159 -0.15 8.73 3.13
CA LEU A 159 -0.14 9.96 2.35
C LEU A 159 -0.31 11.18 3.25
N ARG A 160 0.28 12.30 2.83
CA ARG A 160 0.09 13.64 3.43
C ARG A 160 -0.02 14.68 2.34
#